data_AF-A0A1F4NSK4-F1
#
_entry.id   AF-A0A1F4NSK4-F1
#
_cell.length_a   1.000
_cell.length_b   1.000
_cell.length_c   1.000
_cell.angle_alpha   90.00
_cell.angle_beta   90.00
_cell.angle_gamma   90.00
#
_symmetry.space_group_name_H-M   'P 1'
#
loop_
_entity.id
_entity.type
_entity.pdbx_description
1 polymer ?
#
loop_
_entity_poly.entity_id
_entity_poly.type
_entity_poly.pdbx_seq_one_letter_code
_entity_poly.pdbx_strand_id
1 'polypeptide(L)'
;MALLCVVAWLPTLALPVAAVSDGGVSVFPARTSEYPNLRSWFVYEAELGTTIEDRVDVINQSNKTETLIVAALDGAVTNDGGYTLVGSKEQNKDVGTWVTLEKEEVTLLPKTSKQLKVTIKVPENADVGSHPGGIVIWRKPAESAAAKSGGQLSVITRVAARLYLTVPGDIQRILEVENVSHYISGGVLYFRIKLHNRGNVQLNPVADLTLRGLFGSLGEQKSNHLGLLLRDTSITSRTAWHGKLPTFGRYVATFRIHYGEKDFKNQYVKDEYIDVRYVFWILPWLWISIVVAVLVALIFTRNLWLWLLIQQRLNIKTKKHKVKKGETLTTIATLHDKHPKKIAKFNLLRWPYDLAEGDILLIPVGRTTKAERQALWKEFKGLKASGKLEPVVADKGDTLKDVAGFAGVSIREVIAINHLRWPYKLRAGQELLVPTKGAAAAIPQTALKLEPVVVERGDTLKDVAKFAGVSIREIIAINHLRWPYRLRAGREVMVPIKQRTTTKPKQATKKSIKSSASRSPKTKNKRRK
;
A
#
# COMPACT_ATOMS: atom_id res chain seq x y z
N MET A 1 -71.31 -2.93 12.53
CA MET A 1 -71.65 -4.03 11.60
C MET A 1 -71.40 -3.51 10.19
N ALA A 2 -70.60 -4.25 9.42
CA ALA A 2 -69.74 -3.82 8.31
C ALA A 2 -70.37 -2.94 7.21
N LEU A 3 -69.65 -1.86 6.85
CA LEU A 3 -69.85 -1.06 5.65
C LEU A 3 -69.09 -1.74 4.48
N LEU A 4 -69.80 -2.17 3.45
CA LEU A 4 -69.21 -2.69 2.20
C LEU A 4 -68.51 -1.54 1.44
N CYS A 5 -67.18 -1.54 1.39
CA CYS A 5 -66.41 -0.77 0.42
C CYS A 5 -66.26 -1.58 -0.88
N VAL A 6 -67.03 -1.21 -1.90
CA VAL A 6 -66.80 -1.64 -3.28
C VAL A 6 -65.61 -0.83 -3.80
N VAL A 7 -64.43 -1.45 -3.84
CA VAL A 7 -63.24 -0.87 -4.48
C VAL A 7 -63.43 -1.04 -5.99
N ALA A 8 -63.90 0.01 -6.65
CA ALA A 8 -63.94 0.09 -8.10
C ALA A 8 -62.51 -0.01 -8.66
N TRP A 9 -62.26 -1.06 -9.44
CA TRP A 9 -61.08 -1.20 -10.28
C TRP A 9 -61.04 -0.05 -11.29
N LEU A 10 -60.15 0.91 -11.08
CA LEU A 10 -59.74 1.84 -12.14
C LEU A 10 -58.80 1.07 -13.08
N PRO A 11 -59.13 0.92 -14.37
CA PRO A 11 -58.18 0.38 -15.33
C PRO A 11 -57.01 1.36 -15.40
N THR A 12 -55.82 0.86 -15.08
CA THR A 12 -54.56 1.55 -15.33
C THR A 12 -54.43 1.77 -16.84
N LEU A 13 -54.83 2.94 -17.30
CA LEU A 13 -54.45 3.46 -18.61
C LEU A 13 -52.93 3.37 -18.71
N ALA A 14 -52.44 2.50 -19.58
CA ALA A 14 -51.03 2.45 -19.95
C ALA A 14 -50.66 3.85 -20.48
N LEU A 15 -49.87 4.59 -19.69
CA LEU A 15 -49.30 5.85 -20.16
C LEU A 15 -48.38 5.52 -21.35
N PRO A 16 -48.53 6.18 -22.50
CA PRO A 16 -47.54 6.08 -23.56
C PRO A 16 -46.19 6.53 -22.99
N VAL A 17 -45.16 5.75 -23.28
CA VAL A 17 -43.77 6.04 -22.91
C VAL A 17 -43.47 7.50 -23.24
N ALA A 18 -43.11 8.28 -22.22
CA ALA A 18 -42.94 9.71 -22.32
C ALA A 18 -41.83 10.04 -23.33
N ALA A 19 -42.15 10.99 -24.21
CA ALA A 19 -41.22 11.70 -25.08
C ALA A 19 -39.98 12.20 -24.32
N VAL A 20 -38.84 12.26 -25.02
CA VAL A 20 -37.71 13.07 -24.59
C VAL A 20 -38.06 14.54 -24.88
N SER A 21 -38.71 15.22 -23.93
CA SER A 21 -38.80 16.67 -23.91
C SER A 21 -37.69 17.19 -22.99
N ASP A 22 -36.69 17.85 -23.56
CA ASP A 22 -35.71 18.57 -22.75
C ASP A 22 -35.66 20.05 -23.18
N GLY A 23 -35.97 20.92 -22.22
CA GLY A 23 -35.97 22.38 -22.39
C GLY A 23 -37.02 22.96 -23.35
N GLY A 24 -38.03 22.21 -23.77
CA GLY A 24 -39.11 22.72 -24.63
C GLY A 24 -38.82 22.62 -26.14
N VAL A 25 -37.96 21.70 -26.56
CA VAL A 25 -37.86 21.28 -27.98
C VAL A 25 -38.01 19.76 -28.07
N SER A 26 -38.47 19.26 -29.22
CA SER A 26 -38.63 17.82 -29.45
C SER A 26 -38.40 17.46 -30.91
N VAL A 27 -38.01 16.20 -31.15
CA VAL A 27 -37.80 15.66 -32.48
C VAL A 27 -38.36 14.24 -32.56
N PHE A 28 -39.12 13.93 -33.61
CA PHE A 28 -39.72 12.61 -33.83
C PHE A 28 -39.75 12.27 -35.32
N PRO A 29 -39.77 10.99 -35.71
CA PRO A 29 -40.23 10.61 -37.04
C PRO A 29 -41.62 11.18 -37.30
N ALA A 30 -41.80 11.84 -38.44
CA ALA A 30 -43.08 12.39 -38.82
C ALA A 30 -44.06 11.26 -39.15
N ARG A 31 -45.35 11.58 -39.02
CA ARG A 31 -46.43 10.71 -39.52
C ARG A 31 -46.48 10.80 -41.04
N THR A 32 -46.57 9.65 -41.69
CA THR A 32 -46.73 9.53 -43.14
C THR A 32 -47.99 8.71 -43.44
N SER A 33 -48.37 8.59 -44.71
CA SER A 33 -49.44 7.67 -45.11
C SER A 33 -49.10 6.22 -44.78
N GLU A 34 -47.82 5.85 -44.85
CA GLU A 34 -47.30 4.52 -44.51
C GLU A 34 -47.20 4.31 -42.99
N TYR A 35 -46.87 5.37 -42.24
CA TYR A 35 -46.79 5.36 -40.78
C TYR A 35 -47.74 6.41 -40.17
N PRO A 36 -49.04 6.12 -40.04
CA PRO A 36 -50.03 7.10 -39.58
C PRO A 36 -49.92 7.42 -38.09
N ASN A 37 -49.30 6.53 -37.31
CA ASN A 37 -49.14 6.67 -35.87
C ASN A 37 -47.85 7.41 -35.49
N LEU A 38 -47.83 8.05 -34.33
CA LEU A 38 -46.61 8.64 -33.79
C LEU A 38 -45.56 7.55 -33.52
N ARG A 39 -44.36 7.71 -34.08
CA ARG A 39 -43.22 6.80 -33.88
C ARG A 39 -42.24 7.44 -32.90
N SER A 40 -41.63 6.62 -32.04
CA SER A 40 -40.54 7.09 -31.16
C SER A 40 -39.18 7.03 -31.85
N TRP A 41 -39.01 6.12 -32.80
CA TRP A 41 -37.76 5.84 -33.50
C TRP A 41 -38.02 5.59 -34.98
N PHE A 42 -37.00 5.84 -35.80
CA PHE A 42 -36.92 5.32 -37.15
C PHE A 42 -36.41 3.88 -37.07
N VAL A 43 -37.11 2.93 -37.70
CA VAL A 43 -36.74 1.52 -37.73
C VAL A 43 -36.92 1.03 -39.15
N TYR A 44 -35.82 0.58 -39.77
CA TYR A 44 -35.81 0.09 -41.14
C TYR A 44 -35.02 -1.19 -41.27
N GLU A 45 -35.47 -2.03 -42.18
CA GLU A 45 -34.72 -3.15 -42.74
C GLU A 45 -34.62 -2.89 -44.24
N ALA A 46 -33.39 -2.82 -44.77
CA ALA A 46 -33.17 -2.29 -46.11
C ALA A 46 -31.96 -2.93 -46.79
N GLU A 47 -32.14 -3.35 -48.04
CA GLU A 47 -31.07 -3.94 -48.85
C GLU A 47 -30.02 -2.90 -49.26
N LEU A 48 -28.86 -3.38 -49.69
CA LEU A 48 -27.76 -2.56 -50.19
C LEU A 48 -28.20 -1.72 -51.40
N GLY A 49 -27.74 -0.46 -51.48
CA GLY A 49 -28.08 0.46 -52.57
C GLY A 49 -29.48 1.09 -52.47
N THR A 50 -30.34 0.63 -51.55
CA THR A 50 -31.70 1.18 -51.42
C THR A 50 -31.70 2.61 -50.89
N THR A 51 -32.70 3.39 -51.34
CA THR A 51 -32.93 4.74 -50.86
C THR A 51 -34.27 4.81 -50.15
N ILE A 52 -34.24 5.24 -48.89
CA ILE A 52 -35.41 5.40 -48.04
C ILE A 52 -35.70 6.89 -47.93
N GLU A 53 -36.95 7.29 -48.17
CA GLU A 53 -37.40 8.65 -47.95
C GLU A 53 -38.39 8.68 -46.79
N ASP A 54 -38.11 9.49 -45.78
CA ASP A 54 -39.01 9.73 -44.65
C ASP A 54 -38.95 11.22 -44.27
N ARG A 55 -39.62 11.58 -43.18
CA ARG A 55 -39.64 12.92 -42.63
C ARG A 55 -39.41 12.90 -41.14
N VAL A 56 -38.78 13.96 -40.65
CA VAL A 56 -38.61 14.22 -39.22
C VAL A 56 -39.39 15.48 -38.85
N ASP A 57 -40.17 15.40 -37.77
CA ASP A 57 -40.89 16.54 -37.22
C ASP A 57 -40.05 17.18 -36.11
N VAL A 58 -39.67 18.44 -36.31
CA VAL A 58 -38.92 19.25 -35.36
C VAL A 58 -39.89 20.23 -34.72
N ILE A 59 -40.01 20.18 -33.39
CA ILE A 59 -41.05 20.87 -32.65
C ILE A 59 -40.42 21.84 -31.66
N ASN A 60 -40.82 23.11 -31.73
CA ASN A 60 -40.55 24.10 -30.70
C ASN A 60 -41.73 24.19 -29.75
N GLN A 61 -41.62 23.54 -28.59
CA GLN A 61 -42.61 23.59 -27.52
C GLN A 61 -42.39 24.78 -26.56
N SER A 62 -41.38 25.61 -26.79
CA SER A 62 -41.11 26.78 -25.96
C SER A 62 -42.06 27.94 -26.27
N ASN A 63 -41.98 28.99 -25.46
CA ASN A 63 -42.70 30.25 -25.66
C ASN A 63 -41.86 31.30 -26.42
N LYS A 64 -40.71 30.91 -26.97
CA LYS A 64 -39.79 31.82 -27.68
C LYS A 64 -39.47 31.27 -29.07
N THR A 65 -39.05 32.14 -29.98
CA THR A 65 -38.50 31.70 -31.25
C THR A 65 -37.16 31.00 -30.99
N GLU A 66 -37.01 29.79 -31.49
CA GLU A 66 -35.82 28.96 -31.31
C GLU A 66 -35.19 28.67 -32.66
N THR A 67 -33.86 28.80 -32.74
CA THR A 67 -33.08 28.33 -33.91
C THR A 67 -32.39 27.04 -33.53
N LEU A 68 -32.76 25.97 -34.23
CA LEU A 68 -32.34 24.61 -33.94
C LEU A 68 -31.41 24.12 -35.04
N ILE A 69 -30.28 23.57 -34.63
CA ILE A 69 -29.39 22.81 -35.50
C ILE A 69 -29.91 21.38 -35.53
N VAL A 70 -29.96 20.79 -36.72
CA VAL A 70 -30.42 19.42 -36.99
C VAL A 70 -29.27 18.66 -37.62
N ALA A 71 -28.94 17.48 -37.09
CA ALA A 71 -27.90 16.62 -37.65
C ALA A 71 -28.30 15.15 -37.56
N ALA A 72 -27.82 14.36 -38.52
CA ALA A 72 -27.80 12.92 -38.42
C ALA A 72 -26.44 12.47 -37.87
N LEU A 73 -26.46 11.66 -36.82
CA LEU A 73 -25.25 11.19 -36.13
C LEU A 73 -25.31 9.68 -35.93
N ASP A 74 -24.13 9.07 -35.90
CA ASP A 74 -23.97 7.65 -35.58
C ASP A 74 -24.35 7.34 -34.13
N GLY A 75 -24.87 6.14 -33.94
CA GLY A 75 -25.13 5.53 -32.65
C GLY A 75 -23.83 5.24 -31.93
N ALA A 76 -23.79 5.59 -30.66
CA ALA A 76 -22.70 5.25 -29.76
C ALA A 76 -23.28 4.71 -28.45
N VAL A 77 -22.43 4.14 -27.62
CA VAL A 77 -22.81 3.68 -26.28
C VAL A 77 -21.91 4.30 -25.23
N THR A 78 -22.50 4.63 -24.09
CA THR A 78 -21.74 5.00 -22.90
C THR A 78 -21.04 3.76 -22.34
N ASN A 79 -20.09 3.98 -21.42
CA ASN A 79 -19.31 2.89 -20.81
C ASN A 79 -20.17 1.86 -20.08
N ASP A 80 -21.38 2.20 -19.66
CA ASP A 80 -22.35 1.34 -18.98
C ASP A 80 -23.47 0.81 -19.90
N GLY A 81 -23.38 1.06 -21.21
CA GLY A 81 -24.34 0.55 -22.20
C GLY A 81 -25.61 1.39 -22.37
N GLY A 82 -25.56 2.67 -22.02
CA GLY A 82 -26.59 3.65 -22.39
C GLY A 82 -26.45 4.08 -23.84
N TYR A 83 -27.55 4.12 -24.59
CA TYR A 83 -27.54 4.62 -25.97
C TYR A 83 -27.27 6.12 -26.00
N THR A 84 -26.30 6.53 -26.81
CA THR A 84 -25.98 7.92 -27.11
C THR A 84 -25.69 8.06 -28.60
N LEU A 85 -25.37 9.26 -29.03
CA LEU A 85 -24.86 9.54 -30.37
C LEU A 85 -23.43 10.06 -30.26
N VAL A 86 -22.69 9.97 -31.35
CA VAL A 86 -21.36 10.61 -31.45
C VAL A 86 -21.44 12.13 -31.23
N GLY A 87 -20.32 12.75 -30.90
CA GLY A 87 -20.27 14.15 -30.49
C GLY A 87 -20.45 15.15 -31.64
N SER A 88 -20.13 14.75 -32.87
CA SER A 88 -20.19 15.63 -34.04
C SER A 88 -20.23 14.83 -35.34
N LYS A 89 -20.52 15.50 -36.47
CA LYS A 89 -20.62 14.85 -37.78
C LYS A 89 -19.30 14.26 -38.26
N GLU A 90 -18.18 14.87 -37.88
CA GLU A 90 -16.83 14.41 -38.25
C GLU A 90 -16.48 13.06 -37.62
N GLN A 91 -17.22 12.65 -36.58
CA GLN A 91 -17.07 11.34 -35.94
C GLN A 91 -17.94 10.26 -36.60
N ASN A 92 -18.86 10.63 -37.51
CA ASN A 92 -19.67 9.67 -38.24
C ASN A 92 -18.77 8.83 -39.16
N LYS A 93 -19.03 7.52 -39.15
CA LYS A 93 -18.41 6.47 -39.97
C LYS A 93 -19.44 5.50 -40.53
N ASP A 94 -20.70 5.60 -40.08
CA ASP A 94 -21.75 4.62 -40.36
C ASP A 94 -23.05 5.30 -40.82
N VAL A 95 -24.23 4.90 -40.33
CA VAL A 95 -25.55 5.39 -40.81
C VAL A 95 -25.69 6.91 -40.84
N GLY A 96 -25.02 7.65 -39.95
CA GLY A 96 -25.01 9.10 -39.94
C GLY A 96 -24.35 9.71 -41.19
N THR A 97 -23.53 8.96 -41.93
CA THR A 97 -22.99 9.35 -43.24
C THR A 97 -23.94 9.05 -44.40
N TRP A 98 -24.93 8.18 -44.19
CA TRP A 98 -25.89 7.73 -45.20
C TRP A 98 -27.12 8.64 -45.27
N VAL A 99 -27.35 9.41 -44.20
CA VAL A 99 -28.51 10.28 -44.04
C VAL A 99 -28.22 11.67 -44.59
N THR A 100 -29.06 12.12 -45.51
CA THR A 100 -29.12 13.49 -46.01
C THR A 100 -30.37 14.18 -45.47
N LEU A 101 -30.20 15.37 -44.90
CA LEU A 101 -31.29 16.19 -44.36
C LEU A 101 -31.62 17.33 -45.33
N GLU A 102 -32.90 17.66 -45.48
CA GLU A 102 -33.35 18.84 -46.26
C GLU A 102 -32.73 20.14 -45.74
N LYS A 103 -32.66 20.28 -44.41
CA LYS A 103 -32.11 21.44 -43.72
C LYS A 103 -31.37 21.00 -42.47
N GLU A 104 -30.25 21.65 -42.21
CA GLU A 104 -29.44 21.44 -41.01
C GLU A 104 -29.64 22.54 -39.96
N GLU A 105 -30.38 23.59 -40.31
CA GLU A 105 -30.75 24.68 -39.41
C GLU A 105 -32.20 25.09 -39.67
N VAL A 106 -32.99 25.19 -38.60
CA VAL A 106 -34.41 25.56 -38.66
C VAL A 106 -34.74 26.54 -37.55
N THR A 107 -35.29 27.69 -37.92
CA THR A 107 -35.87 28.65 -36.98
C THR A 107 -37.38 28.41 -36.87
N LEU A 108 -37.86 28.18 -35.66
CA LEU A 108 -39.26 27.89 -35.36
C LEU A 108 -39.83 28.93 -34.41
N LEU A 109 -41.02 29.45 -34.75
CA LEU A 109 -41.80 30.30 -33.85
C LEU A 109 -42.25 29.51 -32.61
N PRO A 110 -42.63 30.18 -31.51
CA PRO A 110 -43.19 29.53 -30.34
C PRO A 110 -44.33 28.57 -30.69
N LYS A 111 -44.36 27.38 -30.10
CA LYS A 111 -45.42 26.37 -30.26
C LYS A 111 -45.67 25.91 -31.70
N THR A 112 -44.67 26.01 -32.57
CA THR A 112 -44.76 25.54 -33.97
C THR A 112 -43.87 24.33 -34.20
N SER A 113 -44.15 23.61 -35.29
CA SER A 113 -43.29 22.52 -35.77
C SER A 113 -43.02 22.65 -37.26
N LYS A 114 -41.98 21.95 -37.71
CA LYS A 114 -41.61 21.83 -39.13
C LYS A 114 -41.20 20.40 -39.43
N GLN A 115 -41.82 19.84 -40.46
CA GLN A 115 -41.36 18.59 -41.06
C GLN A 115 -40.22 18.88 -42.02
N LEU A 116 -39.14 18.10 -41.91
CA LEU A 116 -37.99 18.12 -42.81
C LEU A 116 -37.89 16.78 -43.52
N LYS A 117 -37.60 16.79 -44.82
CA LYS A 117 -37.31 15.55 -45.56
C LYS A 117 -35.98 14.95 -45.06
N VAL A 118 -35.99 13.63 -44.91
CA VAL A 118 -34.85 12.78 -44.54
C VAL A 118 -34.71 11.74 -45.64
N THR A 119 -33.52 11.65 -46.24
CA THR A 119 -33.20 10.63 -47.23
C THR A 119 -32.05 9.79 -46.71
N ILE A 120 -32.23 8.46 -46.68
CA ILE A 120 -31.22 7.51 -46.23
C ILE A 120 -30.82 6.67 -47.43
N LYS A 121 -29.57 6.77 -47.87
CA LYS A 121 -29.06 5.99 -48.98
C LYS A 121 -28.11 4.92 -48.44
N VAL A 122 -28.56 3.67 -48.41
CA VAL A 122 -27.74 2.54 -47.96
C VAL A 122 -26.63 2.29 -49.00
N PRO A 123 -25.33 2.38 -48.63
CA PRO A 123 -24.24 2.11 -49.56
C PRO A 123 -24.27 0.68 -50.10
N GLU A 124 -23.79 0.47 -51.33
CA GLU A 124 -23.70 -0.88 -51.92
C GLU A 124 -22.67 -1.78 -51.21
N ASN A 125 -21.72 -1.17 -50.51
CA ASN A 125 -20.66 -1.84 -49.76
C ASN A 125 -20.84 -1.74 -48.25
N ALA A 126 -22.06 -1.42 -47.78
CA ALA A 126 -22.34 -1.42 -46.35
C ALA A 126 -22.19 -2.84 -45.80
N ASP A 127 -21.69 -2.94 -44.56
CA ASP A 127 -21.64 -4.23 -43.89
C ASP A 127 -23.06 -4.77 -43.65
N VAL A 128 -23.19 -6.08 -43.50
CA VAL A 128 -24.43 -6.69 -43.02
C VAL A 128 -24.59 -6.43 -41.53
N GLY A 129 -25.83 -6.27 -41.06
CA GLY A 129 -26.17 -6.17 -39.65
C GLY A 129 -26.76 -4.82 -39.25
N SER A 130 -26.61 -4.43 -37.99
CA SER A 130 -27.28 -3.23 -37.45
C SER A 130 -26.39 -1.99 -37.54
N HIS A 131 -26.98 -0.90 -38.02
CA HIS A 131 -26.37 0.42 -38.21
C HIS A 131 -27.19 1.47 -37.43
N PRO A 132 -26.93 1.61 -36.13
CA PRO A 132 -27.66 2.52 -35.25
C PRO A 132 -27.22 3.97 -35.45
N GLY A 133 -28.14 4.91 -35.31
CA GLY A 133 -27.92 6.34 -35.44
C GLY A 133 -29.04 7.17 -34.82
N GLY A 134 -29.13 8.42 -35.22
CA GLY A 134 -30.25 9.26 -34.84
C GLY A 134 -30.22 10.62 -35.48
N ILE A 135 -31.40 11.21 -35.57
CA ILE A 135 -31.56 12.61 -35.93
C ILE A 135 -31.63 13.39 -34.63
N VAL A 136 -30.62 14.22 -34.42
CA VAL A 136 -30.44 15.02 -33.21
C VAL A 136 -30.70 16.48 -33.51
N ILE A 137 -31.28 17.17 -32.53
CA ILE A 137 -31.50 18.60 -32.55
C ILE A 137 -30.88 19.24 -31.30
N TRP A 138 -30.38 20.46 -31.45
CA TRP A 138 -29.99 21.31 -30.32
C TRP A 138 -30.11 22.78 -30.68
N ARG A 139 -30.19 23.65 -29.67
CA ARG A 139 -30.26 25.10 -29.90
C ARG A 139 -28.94 25.62 -30.44
N LYS A 140 -29.00 26.44 -31.49
CA LYS A 140 -27.86 27.22 -31.95
C LYS A 140 -27.45 28.16 -30.81
N PRO A 141 -26.19 28.13 -30.33
CA PRO A 141 -25.72 29.05 -29.32
C PRO A 141 -25.89 30.49 -29.83
N ALA A 142 -26.42 31.40 -28.99
CA ALA A 142 -26.44 32.81 -29.34
C ALA A 142 -24.99 33.31 -29.52
N GLU A 143 -24.69 34.02 -30.60
CA GLU A 143 -23.36 34.56 -30.90
C GLU A 143 -22.76 35.39 -29.73
N SER A 144 -23.62 35.97 -28.89
CA SER A 144 -23.23 36.75 -27.71
C SER A 144 -22.81 35.92 -26.48
N ALA A 145 -22.80 34.59 -26.56
CA ALA A 145 -22.22 33.70 -25.54
C ALA A 145 -20.73 33.41 -25.77
N ALA A 146 -20.11 34.07 -26.76
CA ALA A 146 -18.66 34.09 -26.92
C ALA A 146 -17.99 34.69 -25.67
N ALA A 147 -17.41 33.80 -24.87
CA ALA A 147 -16.33 34.04 -23.90
C ALA A 147 -16.35 35.40 -23.17
N LYS A 148 -17.24 35.57 -22.20
CA LYS A 148 -16.88 36.40 -21.04
C LYS A 148 -15.82 35.62 -20.25
N SER A 149 -14.68 36.27 -20.01
CA SER A 149 -13.41 35.78 -19.43
C SER A 149 -13.52 35.18 -18.01
N GLY A 150 -14.34 34.14 -17.84
CA GLY A 150 -14.53 33.47 -16.56
C GLY A 150 -15.21 32.12 -16.74
N GLY A 151 -14.48 31.14 -17.27
CA GLY A 151 -14.71 29.68 -17.11
C GLY A 151 -16.17 29.21 -17.00
N GLN A 152 -17.09 29.72 -17.83
CA GLN A 152 -18.49 29.33 -17.75
C GLN A 152 -18.67 28.06 -18.57
N LEU A 153 -18.91 26.94 -17.88
CA LEU A 153 -19.28 25.67 -18.51
C LEU A 153 -20.60 25.86 -19.28
N SER A 154 -20.53 25.86 -20.61
CA SER A 154 -21.71 25.89 -21.46
C SER A 154 -22.26 24.47 -21.60
N VAL A 155 -23.48 24.25 -21.10
CA VAL A 155 -24.18 22.97 -21.22
C VAL A 155 -25.03 23.00 -22.48
N ILE A 156 -24.69 22.16 -23.47
CA ILE A 156 -25.50 21.97 -24.68
C ILE A 156 -26.37 20.73 -24.50
N THR A 157 -27.66 20.95 -24.28
CA THR A 157 -28.67 19.89 -24.32
C THR A 157 -28.96 19.49 -25.76
N ARG A 158 -28.89 18.18 -26.04
CA ARG A 158 -29.25 17.59 -27.32
C ARG A 158 -30.44 16.63 -27.15
N VAL A 159 -31.42 16.72 -28.04
CA VAL A 159 -32.59 15.82 -28.07
C VAL A 159 -32.53 15.05 -29.38
N ALA A 160 -32.77 13.74 -29.37
CA ALA A 160 -32.64 12.91 -30.57
C ALA A 160 -33.77 11.90 -30.75
N ALA A 161 -34.17 11.72 -32.00
CA ALA A 161 -34.97 10.58 -32.46
C ALA A 161 -33.99 9.49 -32.93
N ARG A 162 -34.05 8.31 -32.30
CA ARG A 162 -33.15 7.19 -32.67
C ARG A 162 -33.50 6.64 -34.04
N LEU A 163 -32.49 6.19 -34.76
CA LEU A 163 -32.56 5.53 -36.05
C LEU A 163 -31.91 4.15 -35.91
N TYR A 164 -32.65 3.10 -36.22
CA TYR A 164 -32.14 1.74 -36.29
C TYR A 164 -32.33 1.25 -37.73
N LEU A 165 -31.23 1.09 -38.46
CA LEU A 165 -31.25 0.49 -39.78
C LEU A 165 -30.57 -0.88 -39.71
N THR A 166 -31.19 -1.90 -40.28
CA THR A 166 -30.60 -3.24 -40.38
C THR A 166 -30.44 -3.60 -41.85
N VAL A 167 -29.22 -3.93 -42.25
CA VAL A 167 -28.91 -4.49 -43.56
C VAL A 167 -29.05 -6.01 -43.46
N PRO A 168 -29.94 -6.65 -44.25
CA PRO A 168 -30.17 -8.09 -44.17
C PRO A 168 -28.96 -8.89 -44.67
N GLY A 169 -28.79 -10.11 -44.16
CA GLY A 169 -27.70 -11.01 -44.53
C GLY A 169 -27.40 -12.03 -43.42
N ASP A 170 -26.15 -12.51 -43.35
CA ASP A 170 -25.70 -13.42 -42.29
C ASP A 170 -25.59 -12.68 -40.94
N ILE A 171 -26.62 -12.79 -40.10
CA ILE A 171 -26.67 -12.14 -38.78
C ILE A 171 -25.90 -12.96 -37.74
N GLN A 172 -24.85 -12.36 -37.19
CA GLN A 172 -23.96 -12.96 -36.21
C GLN A 172 -24.14 -12.28 -34.85
N ARG A 173 -24.57 -13.06 -33.85
CA ARG A 173 -24.74 -12.62 -32.45
C ARG A 173 -23.67 -13.26 -31.59
N ILE A 174 -22.59 -12.52 -31.33
CA ILE A 174 -21.44 -13.06 -30.62
C ILE A 174 -21.11 -12.13 -29.45
N LEU A 175 -21.50 -12.55 -28.25
CA LEU A 175 -21.17 -11.85 -27.01
C LEU A 175 -19.95 -12.48 -26.35
N GLU A 176 -18.97 -11.67 -25.99
CA GLU A 176 -17.78 -12.09 -25.26
C GLU A 176 -17.77 -11.44 -23.87
N VAL A 177 -17.41 -12.21 -22.83
CA VAL A 177 -17.21 -11.69 -21.49
C VAL A 177 -15.72 -11.60 -21.19
N GLU A 178 -15.16 -10.39 -21.30
CA GLU A 178 -13.73 -10.14 -21.16
C GLU A 178 -13.27 -10.20 -19.70
N ASN A 179 -14.07 -9.66 -18.77
CA ASN A 179 -13.68 -9.60 -17.37
C ASN A 179 -14.88 -9.53 -16.43
N VAL A 180 -14.74 -10.17 -15.27
CA VAL A 180 -15.67 -9.99 -14.14
C VAL A 180 -14.88 -9.59 -12.91
N SER A 181 -15.35 -8.56 -12.23
CA SER A 181 -14.82 -8.11 -10.94
C SER A 181 -15.95 -7.74 -9.99
N HIS A 182 -15.63 -7.56 -8.71
CA HIS A 182 -16.60 -7.17 -7.70
C HIS A 182 -16.04 -6.11 -6.77
N TYR A 183 -16.93 -5.35 -6.14
CA TYR A 183 -16.60 -4.41 -5.08
C TYR A 183 -17.81 -4.18 -4.18
N ILE A 184 -17.57 -3.75 -2.94
CA ILE A 184 -18.64 -3.42 -1.99
C ILE A 184 -18.61 -1.91 -1.75
N SER A 185 -19.75 -1.26 -1.90
CA SER A 185 -19.90 0.19 -1.67
C SER A 185 -21.25 0.46 -1.03
N GLY A 186 -21.30 1.27 0.02
CA GLY A 186 -22.56 1.61 0.70
C GLY A 186 -23.34 0.39 1.22
N GLY A 187 -22.65 -0.69 1.60
CA GLY A 187 -23.28 -1.94 2.05
C GLY A 187 -23.86 -2.83 0.94
N VAL A 188 -23.63 -2.48 -0.34
CA VAL A 188 -24.11 -3.23 -1.50
C VAL A 188 -22.93 -3.87 -2.23
N LEU A 189 -23.06 -5.15 -2.57
CA LEU A 189 -22.12 -5.87 -3.42
C LEU A 189 -22.44 -5.58 -4.89
N TYR A 190 -21.48 -5.04 -5.62
CA TYR A 190 -21.57 -4.79 -7.04
C TYR A 190 -20.66 -5.72 -7.81
N PHE A 191 -21.13 -6.18 -8.95
CA PHE A 191 -20.35 -6.86 -9.97
C PHE A 191 -20.14 -5.93 -11.15
N ARG A 192 -18.91 -5.88 -11.66
CA ARG A 192 -18.58 -5.24 -12.93
C ARG A 192 -18.27 -6.30 -13.95
N ILE A 193 -19.01 -6.30 -15.04
CA ILE A 193 -18.90 -7.28 -16.13
C ILE A 193 -18.50 -6.51 -17.37
N LYS A 194 -17.28 -6.72 -17.86
CA LYS A 194 -16.81 -6.17 -19.12
C LYS A 194 -17.24 -7.10 -20.25
N LEU A 195 -18.06 -6.58 -21.14
CA LEU A 195 -18.67 -7.29 -22.26
C LEU A 195 -18.15 -6.69 -23.56
N HIS A 196 -18.03 -7.51 -24.59
CA HIS A 196 -17.72 -7.07 -25.94
C HIS A 196 -18.62 -7.78 -26.95
N ASN A 197 -19.14 -7.03 -27.92
CA ASN A 197 -19.96 -7.57 -28.99
C ASN A 197 -19.12 -7.80 -30.25
N ARG A 198 -18.72 -9.04 -30.52
CA ARG A 198 -18.01 -9.45 -31.76
C ARG A 198 -18.96 -9.68 -32.93
N GLY A 199 -20.27 -9.60 -32.70
CA GLY A 199 -21.29 -9.77 -33.72
C GLY A 199 -21.50 -8.53 -34.57
N ASN A 200 -22.33 -8.66 -35.60
CA ASN A 200 -22.66 -7.57 -36.52
C ASN A 200 -24.00 -6.88 -36.21
N VAL A 201 -24.72 -7.34 -35.18
CA VAL A 201 -25.96 -6.72 -34.70
C VAL A 201 -25.85 -6.26 -33.25
N GLN A 202 -26.62 -5.25 -32.90
CA GLN A 202 -26.74 -4.77 -31.52
C GLN A 202 -27.31 -5.85 -30.59
N LEU A 203 -26.79 -5.92 -29.37
CA LEU A 203 -27.19 -6.87 -28.33
C LEU A 203 -27.71 -6.12 -27.11
N ASN A 204 -28.79 -6.62 -26.52
CA ASN A 204 -29.34 -6.10 -25.26
C ASN A 204 -29.34 -7.20 -24.18
N PRO A 205 -28.15 -7.59 -23.69
CA PRO A 205 -28.00 -8.71 -22.78
C PRO A 205 -28.67 -8.49 -21.42
N VAL A 206 -29.19 -9.58 -20.87
CA VAL A 206 -29.81 -9.66 -19.56
C VAL A 206 -29.21 -10.82 -18.79
N ALA A 207 -28.80 -10.59 -17.55
CA ALA A 207 -28.18 -11.60 -16.71
C ALA A 207 -29.08 -12.06 -15.55
N ASP A 208 -29.19 -13.37 -15.41
CA ASP A 208 -29.63 -14.01 -14.18
C ASP A 208 -28.40 -14.31 -13.31
N LEU A 209 -28.39 -13.77 -12.09
CA LEU A 209 -27.28 -13.89 -11.14
C LEU A 209 -27.67 -14.86 -10.03
N THR A 210 -26.92 -15.97 -9.91
CA THR A 210 -26.99 -16.87 -8.76
C THR A 210 -25.73 -16.71 -7.90
N LEU A 211 -25.91 -16.52 -6.59
CA LEU A 211 -24.80 -16.38 -5.65
C LEU A 211 -24.76 -17.57 -4.68
N ARG A 212 -23.60 -18.23 -4.56
CA ARG A 212 -23.40 -19.37 -3.65
C ARG A 212 -22.18 -19.16 -2.77
N GLY A 213 -22.29 -19.56 -1.51
CA GLY A 213 -21.19 -19.59 -0.53
C GLY A 213 -20.90 -21.00 -0.06
N LEU A 214 -19.99 -21.13 0.92
CA LEU A 214 -19.64 -22.42 1.52
C LEU A 214 -20.82 -23.15 2.18
N PHE A 215 -21.82 -22.40 2.67
CA PHE A 215 -23.01 -22.94 3.36
C PHE A 215 -24.24 -23.08 2.44
N GLY A 216 -24.06 -23.02 1.12
CA GLY A 216 -25.15 -23.18 0.15
C GLY A 216 -25.48 -21.92 -0.66
N SER A 217 -26.66 -21.90 -1.27
CA SER A 217 -27.13 -20.78 -2.11
C SER A 217 -27.53 -19.58 -1.25
N LEU A 218 -27.04 -18.38 -1.60
CA LEU A 218 -27.45 -17.12 -0.98
C LEU A 218 -28.69 -16.52 -1.67
N GLY A 219 -29.00 -16.98 -2.88
CA GLY A 219 -30.18 -16.58 -3.63
C GLY A 219 -29.91 -16.45 -5.13
N GLU A 220 -30.95 -16.00 -5.82
CA GLU A 220 -30.96 -15.73 -7.26
C GLU A 220 -31.58 -14.35 -7.50
N GLN A 221 -31.07 -13.62 -8.49
CA GLN A 221 -31.58 -12.33 -8.93
C GLN A 221 -31.70 -12.36 -10.46
N LYS A 222 -32.95 -12.40 -10.94
CA LYS A 222 -33.25 -12.49 -12.37
C LYS A 222 -33.26 -11.14 -13.06
N SER A 223 -33.11 -11.17 -14.38
CA SER A 223 -33.41 -10.06 -15.28
C SER A 223 -32.57 -8.79 -15.07
N ASN A 224 -31.27 -8.93 -14.78
CA ASN A 224 -30.38 -7.78 -14.69
C ASN A 224 -29.99 -7.28 -16.06
N HIS A 225 -30.52 -6.13 -16.49
CA HIS A 225 -30.09 -5.49 -17.73
C HIS A 225 -28.61 -5.15 -17.66
N LEU A 226 -27.83 -5.63 -18.63
CA LEU A 226 -26.40 -5.37 -18.68
C LEU A 226 -26.03 -4.12 -19.50
N GLY A 227 -27.01 -3.51 -20.16
CA GLY A 227 -26.82 -2.38 -21.06
C GLY A 227 -26.78 -2.82 -22.53
N LEU A 228 -26.97 -1.86 -23.44
CA LEU A 228 -26.92 -2.07 -24.87
C LEU A 228 -25.45 -2.16 -25.34
N LEU A 229 -25.15 -3.12 -26.20
CA LEU A 229 -23.90 -3.18 -26.95
C LEU A 229 -24.20 -2.98 -28.44
N LEU A 230 -23.52 -2.03 -29.07
CA LEU A 230 -23.49 -1.93 -30.53
C LEU A 230 -22.44 -2.90 -31.09
N ARG A 231 -22.44 -3.13 -32.40
CA ARG A 231 -21.42 -3.96 -33.07
C ARG A 231 -20.01 -3.46 -32.74
N ASP A 232 -19.08 -4.38 -32.48
CA ASP A 232 -17.67 -4.11 -32.16
C ASP A 232 -17.45 -3.11 -31.01
N THR A 233 -18.36 -3.05 -30.04
CA THR A 233 -18.21 -2.19 -28.85
C THR A 233 -18.02 -3.01 -27.59
N SER A 234 -17.24 -2.44 -26.65
CA SER A 234 -17.12 -2.97 -25.28
C SER A 234 -17.79 -2.04 -24.29
N ILE A 235 -18.52 -2.62 -23.34
CA ILE A 235 -19.10 -1.90 -22.19
C ILE A 235 -18.68 -2.57 -20.88
N THR A 236 -18.76 -1.84 -19.79
CA THR A 236 -18.61 -2.36 -18.43
C THR A 236 -19.92 -2.19 -17.69
N SER A 237 -20.70 -3.25 -17.66
CA SER A 237 -21.97 -3.29 -16.94
C SER A 237 -21.75 -3.33 -15.43
N ARG A 238 -22.60 -2.63 -14.67
CA ARG A 238 -22.61 -2.66 -13.21
C ARG A 238 -23.92 -3.28 -12.72
N THR A 239 -23.83 -4.45 -12.10
CA THR A 239 -24.98 -5.12 -11.50
C THR A 239 -24.86 -5.11 -9.97
N ALA A 240 -25.90 -4.63 -9.30
CA ALA A 240 -25.99 -4.67 -7.84
C ALA A 240 -26.62 -5.99 -7.38
N TRP A 241 -26.08 -6.57 -6.31
CA TRP A 241 -26.71 -7.66 -5.57
C TRP A 241 -27.61 -7.08 -4.49
N HIS A 242 -28.92 -7.34 -4.60
CA HIS A 242 -29.92 -6.84 -3.66
C HIS A 242 -30.26 -7.84 -2.53
N GLY A 243 -29.75 -9.07 -2.60
CA GLY A 243 -29.90 -10.05 -1.54
C GLY A 243 -29.06 -9.69 -0.30
N LYS A 244 -29.12 -10.56 0.72
CA LYS A 244 -28.32 -10.40 1.93
C LYS A 244 -26.84 -10.28 1.57
N LEU A 245 -26.17 -9.26 2.12
CA LEU A 245 -24.75 -9.02 1.87
C LEU A 245 -23.95 -10.24 2.37
N PRO A 246 -23.07 -10.81 1.54
CA PRO A 246 -22.28 -11.95 1.97
C PRO A 246 -21.26 -11.54 3.03
N THR A 247 -21.05 -12.40 4.02
CA THR A 247 -20.06 -12.19 5.09
C THR A 247 -18.66 -12.58 4.62
N PHE A 248 -17.72 -12.80 5.54
CA PHE A 248 -16.41 -13.31 5.16
C PHE A 248 -16.51 -14.73 4.57
N GLY A 249 -15.71 -15.01 3.53
CA GLY A 249 -15.62 -16.34 2.94
C GLY A 249 -15.40 -16.35 1.42
N ARG A 250 -15.39 -17.56 0.87
CA ARG A 250 -15.33 -17.81 -0.58
C ARG A 250 -16.74 -17.90 -1.15
N TYR A 251 -16.97 -17.18 -2.24
CA TYR A 251 -18.23 -17.14 -2.95
C TYR A 251 -18.06 -17.43 -4.43
N VAL A 252 -19.14 -17.92 -5.04
CA VAL A 252 -19.24 -18.21 -6.46
C VAL A 252 -20.48 -17.48 -6.98
N ALA A 253 -20.26 -16.47 -7.82
CA ALA A 253 -21.31 -15.83 -8.61
C ALA A 253 -21.38 -16.53 -9.97
N THR A 254 -22.57 -16.98 -10.35
CA THR A 254 -22.83 -17.53 -11.68
C THR A 254 -23.78 -16.57 -12.40
N PHE A 255 -23.35 -16.07 -13.55
CA PHE A 255 -24.14 -15.21 -14.40
C PHE A 255 -24.57 -16.01 -15.62
N ARG A 256 -25.88 -16.23 -15.77
CA ARG A 256 -26.45 -16.71 -17.03
C ARG A 256 -26.88 -15.50 -17.83
N ILE A 257 -26.13 -15.18 -18.86
CA ILE A 257 -26.32 -13.97 -19.67
C ILE A 257 -27.05 -14.37 -20.95
N HIS A 258 -28.30 -13.95 -21.06
CA HIS A 258 -29.13 -14.11 -22.25
C HIS A 258 -28.95 -12.90 -23.17
N TYR A 259 -28.69 -13.13 -24.44
CA TYR A 259 -28.48 -12.07 -25.46
C TYR A 259 -29.10 -12.40 -26.81
N GLY A 260 -29.92 -13.45 -26.84
CA GLY A 260 -30.62 -13.91 -28.01
C GLY A 260 -31.62 -12.92 -28.61
N GLU A 261 -32.18 -13.29 -29.75
CA GLU A 261 -33.19 -12.51 -30.45
C GLU A 261 -34.53 -12.52 -29.71
N LYS A 262 -35.18 -11.36 -29.61
CA LYS A 262 -36.51 -11.22 -29.00
C LYS A 262 -37.56 -10.77 -30.01
N ASP A 263 -38.79 -11.23 -29.83
CA ASP A 263 -39.96 -10.78 -30.58
C ASP A 263 -40.45 -9.40 -30.11
N PHE A 264 -41.48 -8.90 -30.78
CA PHE A 264 -42.14 -7.65 -30.43
C PHE A 264 -42.86 -7.69 -29.05
N LYS A 265 -43.08 -8.87 -28.47
CA LYS A 265 -43.59 -9.07 -27.10
C LYS A 265 -42.46 -9.19 -26.08
N ASN A 266 -41.22 -8.95 -26.50
CA ASN A 266 -40.00 -9.05 -25.68
C ASN A 266 -39.71 -10.47 -25.17
N GLN A 267 -40.18 -11.50 -25.87
CA GLN A 267 -39.90 -12.92 -25.61
C GLN A 267 -38.77 -13.39 -26.53
N TYR A 268 -37.87 -14.27 -26.03
CA TYR A 268 -36.80 -14.79 -26.87
C TYR A 268 -37.36 -15.70 -27.97
N VAL A 269 -37.12 -15.32 -29.22
CA VAL A 269 -37.37 -16.16 -30.42
C VAL A 269 -36.24 -17.17 -30.58
N LYS A 270 -35.01 -16.72 -30.31
CA LYS A 270 -33.82 -17.56 -30.29
C LYS A 270 -33.03 -17.20 -29.04
N ASP A 271 -33.18 -17.99 -27.98
CA ASP A 271 -32.48 -17.76 -26.72
C ASP A 271 -31.03 -18.25 -26.83
N GLU A 272 -30.10 -17.29 -26.94
CA GLU A 272 -28.66 -17.53 -26.87
C GLU A 272 -28.16 -17.05 -25.51
N TYR A 273 -27.39 -17.90 -24.84
CA TYR A 273 -26.90 -17.62 -23.49
C TYR A 273 -25.46 -18.07 -23.27
N ILE A 274 -24.78 -17.40 -22.34
CA ILE A 274 -23.45 -17.77 -21.84
C ILE A 274 -23.51 -17.84 -20.31
N ASP A 275 -22.98 -18.93 -19.76
CA ASP A 275 -22.83 -19.12 -18.32
C ASP A 275 -21.41 -18.71 -17.88
N VAL A 276 -21.30 -17.64 -17.10
CA VAL A 276 -20.03 -17.13 -16.55
C VAL A 276 -19.94 -17.43 -15.07
N ARG A 277 -18.89 -18.17 -14.68
CA ARG A 277 -18.63 -18.51 -13.28
C ARG A 277 -17.48 -17.66 -12.73
N TYR A 278 -17.80 -16.81 -11.77
CA TYR A 278 -16.85 -15.93 -11.09
C TYR A 278 -16.67 -16.33 -9.62
N VAL A 279 -15.44 -16.61 -9.22
CA VAL A 279 -15.09 -17.01 -7.85
C VAL A 279 -14.35 -15.86 -7.17
N PHE A 280 -14.78 -15.48 -5.97
CA PHE A 280 -14.18 -14.39 -5.23
C PHE A 280 -14.17 -14.63 -3.72
N TRP A 281 -13.35 -13.84 -3.02
CA TRP A 281 -13.22 -13.88 -1.57
C TRP A 281 -13.62 -12.54 -0.97
N ILE A 282 -14.45 -12.58 0.06
CA ILE A 282 -14.68 -11.42 0.94
C ILE A 282 -13.84 -11.64 2.19
N LEU A 283 -12.80 -10.82 2.33
CA LEU A 283 -11.86 -10.88 3.46
C LEU A 283 -12.14 -9.74 4.44
N PRO A 284 -12.13 -10.03 5.76
CA PRO A 284 -12.33 -9.02 6.79
C PRO A 284 -11.01 -8.29 7.06
N TRP A 285 -10.52 -7.50 6.08
CA TRP A 285 -9.22 -6.83 6.14
C TRP A 285 -9.01 -6.00 7.41
N LEU A 286 -10.06 -5.33 7.90
CA LEU A 286 -10.02 -4.57 9.14
C LEU A 286 -9.63 -5.49 10.32
N TRP A 287 -10.31 -6.62 10.49
CA TRP A 287 -10.03 -7.57 11.56
C TRP A 287 -8.65 -8.21 11.42
N ILE A 288 -8.26 -8.57 10.19
CA ILE A 288 -6.91 -9.09 9.92
C ILE A 288 -5.85 -8.06 10.33
N SER A 289 -6.05 -6.78 9.98
CA SER A 289 -5.12 -5.71 10.34
C SER A 289 -5.04 -5.49 11.85
N ILE A 290 -6.16 -5.60 12.56
CA ILE A 290 -6.22 -5.50 14.03
C ILE A 290 -5.44 -6.67 14.65
N VAL A 291 -5.66 -7.90 14.21
CA VAL A 291 -4.95 -9.08 14.72
C VAL A 291 -3.44 -8.95 14.50
N VAL A 292 -3.02 -8.51 13.30
CA VAL A 292 -1.61 -8.27 12.99
C VAL A 292 -1.04 -7.16 13.89
N ALA A 293 -1.75 -6.06 14.10
CA ALA A 293 -1.33 -4.98 14.98
C ALA A 293 -1.16 -5.45 16.43
N VAL A 294 -2.10 -6.27 16.94
CA VAL A 294 -2.02 -6.87 18.27
C VAL A 294 -0.80 -7.79 18.40
N LEU A 295 -0.54 -8.64 17.41
CA LEU A 295 0.63 -9.51 17.40
C LEU A 295 1.94 -8.71 17.42
N VAL A 296 2.02 -7.63 16.61
CA VAL A 296 3.17 -6.73 16.61
C VAL A 296 3.34 -6.06 17.97
N ALA A 297 2.26 -5.58 18.59
CA ALA A 297 2.29 -4.99 19.92
C ALA A 297 2.75 -5.99 20.99
N LEU A 298 2.30 -7.25 20.93
CA LEU A 298 2.73 -8.31 21.84
C LEU A 298 4.23 -8.63 21.69
N ILE A 299 4.73 -8.72 20.46
CA ILE A 299 6.16 -8.93 20.20
C ILE A 299 6.98 -7.74 20.71
N PHE A 300 6.52 -6.52 20.44
CA PHE A 300 7.16 -5.29 20.89
C PHE A 300 7.22 -5.20 22.42
N THR A 301 6.09 -5.40 23.10
CA THR A 301 6.02 -5.38 24.56
C THR A 301 6.89 -6.46 25.20
N ARG A 302 6.89 -7.68 24.66
CA ARG A 302 7.82 -8.75 25.08
C ARG A 302 9.28 -8.33 24.96
N ASN A 303 9.67 -7.79 23.80
CA ASN A 303 11.05 -7.39 23.54
C ASN A 303 11.46 -6.19 24.41
N LEU A 304 10.57 -5.22 24.62
CA LEU A 304 10.77 -4.09 25.52
C LEU A 304 10.95 -4.56 26.97
N TRP A 305 10.12 -5.50 27.42
CA TRP A 305 10.24 -6.08 28.76
C TRP A 305 11.55 -6.86 28.95
N LEU A 306 11.95 -7.67 27.97
CA LEU A 306 13.26 -8.35 27.96
C LEU A 306 14.42 -7.34 28.01
N TRP A 307 14.34 -6.27 27.23
CA TRP A 307 15.33 -5.20 27.24
C TRP A 307 15.41 -4.52 28.61
N LEU A 308 14.28 -4.15 29.22
CA LEU A 308 14.22 -3.59 30.57
C LEU A 308 14.83 -4.53 31.62
N LEU A 309 14.55 -5.83 31.54
CA LEU A 309 15.16 -6.84 32.43
C LEU A 309 16.68 -6.92 32.26
N ILE A 310 17.20 -6.86 31.03
CA ILE A 310 18.64 -6.85 30.76
C ILE A 310 19.27 -5.57 31.35
N GLN A 311 18.64 -4.41 31.17
CA GLN A 311 19.13 -3.14 31.73
C GLN A 311 19.18 -3.18 33.27
N GLN A 312 18.18 -3.76 33.93
CA GLN A 312 18.21 -3.94 35.39
C GLN A 312 19.38 -4.83 35.86
N ARG A 313 19.76 -5.85 35.07
CA ARG A 313 20.85 -6.77 35.40
C ARG A 313 22.24 -6.18 35.19
N LEU A 314 22.43 -5.40 34.12
CA LEU A 314 23.72 -4.78 33.79
C LEU A 314 24.12 -3.65 34.75
N ASN A 315 23.17 -3.12 35.53
CA ASN A 315 23.40 -2.03 36.47
C ASN A 315 23.78 -2.50 37.88
N ILE A 316 23.98 -3.80 38.10
CA ILE A 316 24.41 -4.38 39.37
C ILE A 316 25.93 -4.59 39.32
N LYS A 317 26.66 -3.96 40.25
CA LYS A 317 28.10 -4.23 40.43
C LYS A 317 28.28 -5.71 40.79
N THR A 318 29.18 -6.39 40.11
CA THR A 318 29.44 -7.82 40.30
C THR A 318 30.91 -8.06 40.61
N LYS A 319 31.17 -8.99 41.53
CA LYS A 319 32.49 -9.57 41.77
C LYS A 319 32.55 -10.91 41.05
N LYS A 320 33.66 -11.23 40.38
CA LYS A 320 33.86 -12.53 39.73
C LYS A 320 34.46 -13.51 40.74
N HIS A 321 33.91 -14.72 40.82
CA HIS A 321 34.46 -15.84 41.58
C HIS A 321 34.71 -17.01 40.63
N LYS A 322 35.94 -17.54 40.61
CA LYS A 322 36.29 -18.71 39.81
C LYS A 322 36.12 -19.96 40.67
N VAL A 323 35.26 -20.88 40.24
CA VAL A 323 34.95 -22.13 40.93
C VAL A 323 36.21 -22.98 41.04
N LYS A 324 36.55 -23.40 42.26
CA LYS A 324 37.66 -24.31 42.54
C LYS A 324 37.17 -25.75 42.69
N LYS A 325 38.09 -26.71 42.58
CA LYS A 325 37.81 -28.14 42.76
C LYS A 325 37.12 -28.39 44.11
N GLY A 326 35.95 -29.01 44.08
CA GLY A 326 35.16 -29.36 45.28
C GLY A 326 34.25 -28.25 45.82
N GLU A 327 34.25 -27.05 45.23
CA GLU A 327 33.31 -25.99 45.61
C GLU A 327 31.90 -26.29 45.06
N THR A 328 30.91 -26.13 45.91
CA THR A 328 29.48 -26.19 45.57
C THR A 328 28.86 -24.80 45.56
N LEU A 329 27.71 -24.62 44.91
CA LEU A 329 27.04 -23.33 44.91
C LEU A 329 26.71 -22.85 46.34
N THR A 330 26.43 -23.77 47.26
CA THR A 330 26.16 -23.45 48.67
C THR A 330 27.41 -22.92 49.37
N THR A 331 28.56 -23.59 49.24
CA THR A 331 29.82 -23.14 49.84
C THR A 331 30.29 -21.81 49.28
N ILE A 332 30.16 -21.58 47.97
CA ILE A 332 30.47 -20.28 47.34
C ILE A 332 29.50 -19.19 47.81
N ALA A 333 28.21 -19.50 47.96
CA ALA A 333 27.23 -18.52 48.39
C ALA A 333 27.46 -18.08 49.84
N THR A 334 27.81 -19.02 50.73
CA THR A 334 28.19 -18.72 52.11
C THR A 334 29.46 -17.87 52.17
N LEU A 335 30.47 -18.18 51.35
CA LEU A 335 31.72 -17.41 51.26
C LEU A 335 31.51 -15.94 50.91
N HIS A 336 30.48 -15.62 50.11
CA HIS A 336 30.19 -14.25 49.68
C HIS A 336 28.98 -13.64 50.40
N ASP A 337 28.51 -14.26 51.48
CA ASP A 337 27.35 -13.82 52.26
C ASP A 337 26.10 -13.53 51.39
N LYS A 338 25.74 -14.51 50.56
CA LYS A 338 24.56 -14.46 49.69
C LYS A 338 23.80 -15.78 49.75
N HIS A 339 22.51 -15.71 49.42
CA HIS A 339 21.70 -16.91 49.31
C HIS A 339 22.03 -17.69 48.01
N PRO A 340 22.26 -19.01 48.04
CA PRO A 340 22.64 -19.82 46.87
C PRO A 340 21.69 -19.66 45.69
N LYS A 341 20.37 -19.76 45.94
CA LYS A 341 19.31 -19.53 44.94
C LYS A 341 19.38 -18.15 44.26
N LYS A 342 19.87 -17.11 44.94
CA LYS A 342 20.04 -15.77 44.35
C LYS A 342 21.25 -15.72 43.42
N ILE A 343 22.37 -16.37 43.76
CA ILE A 343 23.53 -16.51 42.88
C ILE A 343 23.20 -17.40 41.68
N ALA A 344 22.51 -18.53 41.88
CA ALA A 344 22.03 -19.38 40.79
C ALA A 344 21.16 -18.60 39.80
N LYS A 345 20.15 -17.88 40.30
CA LYS A 345 19.26 -17.08 39.45
C LYS A 345 20.01 -15.94 38.74
N PHE A 346 21.03 -15.36 39.37
CA PHE A 346 21.86 -14.30 38.78
C PHE A 346 22.79 -14.85 37.67
N ASN A 347 23.28 -16.07 37.82
CA ASN A 347 24.16 -16.76 36.86
C ASN A 347 23.42 -17.73 35.93
N LEU A 348 22.09 -17.73 35.95
CA LEU A 348 21.22 -18.59 35.14
C LEU A 348 21.45 -20.10 35.33
N LEU A 349 21.94 -20.52 36.50
CA LEU A 349 22.14 -21.93 36.84
C LEU A 349 20.79 -22.61 37.06
N ARG A 350 20.59 -23.79 36.46
CA ARG A 350 19.41 -24.64 36.67
C ARG A 350 19.72 -25.68 37.75
N TRP A 351 18.73 -26.03 38.58
CA TRP A 351 18.87 -27.09 39.58
C TRP A 351 19.22 -28.42 38.88
N PRO A 352 20.18 -29.22 39.37
CA PRO A 352 20.80 -29.23 40.71
C PRO A 352 21.96 -28.24 40.96
N TYR A 353 22.16 -27.26 40.07
CA TYR A 353 23.19 -26.21 40.15
C TYR A 353 24.63 -26.74 40.04
N ASP A 354 24.85 -27.66 39.11
CA ASP A 354 26.18 -28.21 38.83
C ASP A 354 27.17 -27.10 38.45
N LEU A 355 28.35 -27.15 39.06
CA LEU A 355 29.45 -26.23 38.81
C LEU A 355 30.68 -27.02 38.40
N ALA A 356 31.29 -26.65 37.27
CA ALA A 356 32.55 -27.23 36.83
C ALA A 356 33.74 -26.45 37.41
N GLU A 357 34.83 -27.16 37.68
CA GLU A 357 36.09 -26.51 38.07
C GLU A 357 36.54 -25.54 36.98
N GLY A 358 36.77 -24.28 37.38
CA GLY A 358 37.16 -23.22 36.48
C GLY A 358 36.03 -22.32 35.96
N ASP A 359 34.77 -22.65 36.24
CA ASP A 359 33.62 -21.79 35.93
C ASP A 359 33.75 -20.42 36.61
N ILE A 360 33.26 -19.36 35.96
CA ILE A 360 33.29 -18.00 36.53
C ILE A 360 31.87 -17.59 36.90
N LEU A 361 31.59 -17.53 38.20
CA LEU A 361 30.35 -17.01 38.74
C LEU A 361 30.43 -15.50 38.97
N LEU A 362 29.40 -14.79 38.51
CA LEU A 362 29.18 -13.37 38.81
C LEU A 362 28.38 -13.25 40.10
N ILE A 363 28.97 -12.62 41.10
CA ILE A 363 28.39 -12.47 42.43
C ILE A 363 27.94 -11.02 42.59
N PRO A 364 26.63 -10.77 42.77
CA PRO A 364 26.12 -9.40 42.92
C PRO A 364 26.59 -8.81 44.27
N VAL A 365 27.36 -7.72 44.23
CA VAL A 365 27.90 -7.04 45.45
C VAL A 365 26.98 -5.95 46.02
N GLY A 366 25.70 -5.94 45.63
CA GLY A 366 24.71 -4.96 46.09
C GLY A 366 24.76 -3.60 45.37
N ARG A 367 23.75 -2.77 45.60
CA ARG A 367 23.73 -1.35 45.17
C ARG A 367 24.52 -0.53 46.20
N THR A 368 25.27 0.49 45.76
CA THR A 368 26.01 1.42 46.63
C THR A 368 25.11 1.92 47.77
N THR A 369 25.58 1.83 49.01
CA THR A 369 24.73 2.11 50.18
C THR A 369 24.40 3.61 50.28
N LYS A 370 23.29 3.94 50.95
CA LYS A 370 22.89 5.35 51.20
C LYS A 370 23.97 6.09 52.02
N ALA A 371 24.67 5.38 52.90
CA ALA A 371 25.76 5.88 53.74
C ALA A 371 27.02 6.24 52.93
N GLU A 372 27.46 5.38 52.01
CA GLU A 372 28.57 5.69 51.09
C GLU A 372 28.24 6.88 50.18
N ARG A 373 26.97 7.00 49.75
CA ARG A 373 26.48 8.15 48.97
C ARG A 373 26.45 9.45 49.78
N GLN A 374 26.13 9.38 51.06
CA GLN A 374 26.11 10.53 51.96
C GLN A 374 27.52 10.99 52.36
N ALA A 375 28.47 10.06 52.56
CA ALA A 375 29.86 10.38 52.83
C ALA A 375 30.53 11.09 51.64
N LEU A 376 30.34 10.56 50.43
CA LEU A 376 30.81 11.20 49.19
C LEU A 376 30.16 12.56 48.97
N TRP A 377 28.87 12.73 49.29
CA TRP A 377 28.18 14.01 49.15
C TRP A 377 28.65 15.08 50.15
N LYS A 378 29.13 14.66 51.33
CA LYS A 378 29.67 15.56 52.36
C LYS A 378 31.06 16.07 52.00
N GLU A 379 31.91 15.19 51.47
CA GLU A 379 33.23 15.54 50.91
C GLU A 379 33.11 16.45 49.67
N PHE A 380 32.13 16.15 48.81
CA PHE A 380 31.80 16.92 47.61
C PHE A 380 31.27 18.34 47.91
N LYS A 381 30.43 18.50 48.94
CA LYS A 381 29.97 19.84 49.40
C LYS A 381 31.13 20.70 49.93
N GLY A 382 32.09 20.09 50.62
CA GLY A 382 33.28 20.80 51.13
C GLY A 382 34.15 21.39 50.02
N LEU A 383 34.33 20.65 48.91
CA LEU A 383 35.12 21.11 47.77
C LEU A 383 34.45 22.27 47.00
N LYS A 384 33.13 22.26 46.88
CA LYS A 384 32.34 23.36 46.27
C LYS A 384 32.37 24.63 47.12
N ALA A 385 32.30 24.51 48.45
CA ALA A 385 32.41 25.65 49.37
C ALA A 385 33.81 26.29 49.39
N SER A 386 34.85 25.55 48.99
CA SER A 386 36.24 26.03 48.96
C SER A 386 36.65 26.77 47.67
N GLY A 387 35.73 26.96 46.71
CA GLY A 387 36.01 27.67 45.44
C GLY A 387 36.87 26.91 44.42
N LYS A 388 37.13 25.62 44.65
CA LYS A 388 38.00 24.79 43.78
C LYS A 388 37.30 24.22 42.54
N LEU A 389 35.97 24.35 42.44
CA LEU A 389 35.15 23.86 41.33
C LEU A 389 34.19 24.97 40.88
N GLU A 390 34.18 25.27 39.58
CA GLU A 390 33.28 26.25 38.94
C GLU A 390 32.20 25.55 38.11
N PRO A 391 30.95 26.06 38.10
CA PRO A 391 29.89 25.56 37.24
C PRO A 391 29.98 26.15 35.82
N VAL A 392 29.87 25.27 34.81
CA VAL A 392 29.76 25.62 33.39
C VAL A 392 28.49 24.99 32.82
N VAL A 393 27.70 25.74 32.07
CA VAL A 393 26.45 25.26 31.48
C VAL A 393 26.70 24.79 30.05
N ALA A 394 26.27 23.58 29.70
CA ALA A 394 26.41 23.04 28.34
C ALA A 394 25.31 23.57 27.41
N ASP A 395 25.68 24.02 26.22
CA ASP A 395 24.77 24.49 25.18
C ASP A 395 24.21 23.35 24.31
N LYS A 396 23.24 23.68 23.45
CA LYS A 396 22.60 22.71 22.56
C LYS A 396 23.57 22.24 21.48
N GLY A 397 24.07 21.02 21.66
CA GLY A 397 24.98 20.35 20.71
C GLY A 397 26.37 20.12 21.27
N ASP A 398 26.67 20.67 22.44
CA ASP A 398 27.97 20.54 23.09
C ASP A 398 28.31 19.09 23.42
N THR A 399 29.58 18.76 23.20
CA THR A 399 30.18 17.50 23.63
C THR A 399 31.06 17.73 24.85
N LEU A 400 31.41 16.64 25.55
CA LEU A 400 32.33 16.73 26.68
C LEU A 400 33.72 17.25 26.32
N LYS A 401 34.12 17.08 25.05
CA LYS A 401 35.37 17.64 24.54
C LYS A 401 35.33 19.16 24.54
N ASP A 402 34.17 19.73 24.21
CA ASP A 402 33.97 21.17 24.10
C ASP A 402 33.97 21.81 25.50
N VAL A 403 33.25 21.21 26.45
CA VAL A 403 33.24 21.66 27.86
C VAL A 403 34.61 21.52 28.52
N ALA A 404 35.30 20.40 28.30
CA ALA A 404 36.63 20.17 28.84
C ALA A 404 37.67 21.13 28.23
N GLY A 405 37.55 21.40 26.92
CA GLY A 405 38.38 22.38 26.21
C GLY A 405 38.16 23.80 26.73
N PHE A 406 36.91 24.21 26.92
CA PHE A 406 36.55 25.53 27.47
C PHE A 406 37.16 25.74 28.86
N ALA A 407 37.05 24.73 29.73
CA ALA A 407 37.58 24.77 31.09
C ALA A 407 39.09 24.50 31.19
N GLY A 408 39.75 24.09 30.09
CA GLY A 408 41.18 23.77 30.08
C GLY A 408 41.56 22.52 30.89
N VAL A 409 40.65 21.56 31.02
CA VAL A 409 40.83 20.30 31.79
C VAL A 409 40.59 19.07 30.91
N SER A 410 40.91 17.88 31.40
CA SER A 410 40.69 16.67 30.62
C SER A 410 39.22 16.20 30.65
N ILE A 411 38.75 15.61 29.55
CA ILE A 411 37.42 14.98 29.48
C ILE A 411 37.23 13.97 30.61
N ARG A 412 38.29 13.25 30.99
CA ARG A 412 38.28 12.27 32.07
C ARG A 412 38.00 12.91 33.43
N GLU A 413 38.55 14.09 33.70
CA GLU A 413 38.29 14.84 34.93
C GLU A 413 36.87 15.36 34.96
N VAL A 414 36.35 15.92 33.86
CA VAL A 414 34.95 16.37 33.78
C VAL A 414 33.98 15.21 34.01
N ILE A 415 34.25 14.03 33.43
CA ILE A 415 33.45 12.81 33.66
C ILE A 415 33.54 12.35 35.11
N ALA A 416 34.75 12.36 35.69
CA ALA A 416 34.98 11.90 37.05
C ALA A 416 34.29 12.80 38.08
N ILE A 417 34.41 14.12 37.93
CA ILE A 417 33.86 15.14 38.83
C ILE A 417 32.32 15.17 38.74
N ASN A 418 31.77 15.07 37.53
CA ASN A 418 30.31 15.11 37.33
C ASN A 418 29.65 13.73 37.30
N HIS A 419 30.43 12.67 37.55
CA HIS A 419 30.01 11.27 37.54
C HIS A 419 29.20 10.86 36.30
N LEU A 420 29.58 11.38 35.14
CA LEU A 420 28.87 11.13 33.89
C LEU A 420 28.99 9.66 33.49
N ARG A 421 27.96 9.13 32.84
CA ARG A 421 27.91 7.72 32.41
C ARG A 421 27.78 7.63 30.89
N TRP A 422 28.40 6.60 30.30
CA TRP A 422 28.29 6.32 28.88
C TRP A 422 26.79 6.19 28.50
N PRO A 423 26.29 6.81 27.43
CA PRO A 423 27.01 7.36 26.27
C PRO A 423 27.55 8.78 26.42
N TYR A 424 27.60 9.34 27.63
CA TYR A 424 28.20 10.65 27.94
C TYR A 424 27.61 11.83 27.13
N LYS A 425 26.34 11.73 26.75
CA LYS A 425 25.61 12.79 26.05
C LYS A 425 25.27 13.91 27.03
N LEU A 426 25.58 15.15 26.65
CA LEU A 426 25.19 16.35 27.37
C LEU A 426 23.81 16.81 26.90
N ARG A 427 23.02 17.38 27.83
CA ARG A 427 21.76 18.07 27.51
C ARG A 427 22.00 19.56 27.49
N ALA A 428 21.30 20.28 26.62
CA ALA A 428 21.30 21.74 26.64
C ALA A 428 20.80 22.24 28.01
N GLY A 429 21.51 23.21 28.59
CA GLY A 429 21.25 23.73 29.93
C GLY A 429 21.78 22.84 31.07
N GLN A 430 22.51 21.77 30.77
CA GLN A 430 23.08 20.91 31.81
C GLN A 430 24.30 21.57 32.45
N GLU A 431 24.22 21.86 33.74
CA GLU A 431 25.37 22.35 34.51
C GLU A 431 26.39 21.24 34.76
N LEU A 432 27.66 21.54 34.50
CA LEU A 432 28.81 20.68 34.67
C LEU A 432 29.85 21.42 35.50
N LEU A 433 30.35 20.77 36.54
CA LEU A 433 31.38 21.30 37.41
C LEU A 433 32.76 21.00 36.84
N VAL A 434 33.59 22.02 36.75
CA VAL A 434 34.96 21.92 36.24
C VAL A 434 35.94 22.52 37.27
N PRO A 435 37.18 22.01 37.38
CA PRO A 435 38.20 22.60 38.23
C PRO A 435 38.54 24.04 37.80
N THR A 436 38.80 24.92 38.76
CA THR A 436 39.32 26.27 38.46
C THR A 436 40.76 26.22 37.98
N LYS A 437 41.13 27.10 37.04
CA LYS A 437 42.48 27.16 36.44
C LYS A 437 43.51 27.40 37.55
N GLY A 438 44.32 26.37 37.85
CA GLY A 438 45.30 26.34 38.94
C GLY A 438 45.07 25.21 39.96
N ALA A 439 43.83 24.75 40.15
CA ALA A 439 43.52 23.59 41.01
C ALA A 439 43.84 22.23 40.33
N ALA A 440 43.96 22.22 39.00
CA ALA A 440 44.29 21.01 38.21
C ALA A 440 45.69 20.42 38.52
N ALA A 441 46.59 21.20 39.12
CA ALA A 441 47.95 20.74 39.49
C ALA A 441 48.01 19.98 40.83
N ALA A 442 46.95 20.05 41.66
CA ALA A 442 46.93 19.43 43.00
C ALA A 442 46.18 18.08 43.05
N ILE A 443 45.70 17.58 41.91
CA ILE A 443 45.09 16.25 41.79
C ILE A 443 46.23 15.28 41.40
N PRO A 444 46.45 14.16 42.12
CA PRO A 444 47.58 13.29 41.86
C PRO A 444 47.54 12.78 40.41
N GLN A 445 48.42 13.33 39.58
CA GLN A 445 48.63 12.90 38.20
C GLN A 445 49.38 11.57 38.23
N THR A 446 48.67 10.45 38.32
CA THR A 446 49.26 9.17 37.87
C THR A 446 49.25 9.16 36.35
N ALA A 447 50.12 9.96 35.75
CA ALA A 447 50.31 10.03 34.31
C ALA A 447 50.95 8.72 33.83
N LEU A 448 50.11 7.81 33.33
CA LEU A 448 50.57 6.64 32.62
C LEU A 448 51.13 7.07 31.26
N LYS A 449 52.45 6.94 31.09
CA LYS A 449 53.15 7.26 29.85
C LYS A 449 52.58 6.39 28.72
N LEU A 450 52.04 7.04 27.69
CA LEU A 450 51.55 6.41 26.48
C LEU A 450 52.72 6.20 25.53
N GLU A 451 52.95 4.96 25.12
CA GLU A 451 54.00 4.63 24.17
C GLU A 451 53.40 3.91 22.94
N PRO A 452 53.91 4.19 21.72
CA PRO A 452 53.50 3.48 20.52
C PRO A 452 54.10 2.07 20.49
N VAL A 453 53.25 1.07 20.30
CA VAL A 453 53.65 -0.32 20.07
C VAL A 453 53.30 -0.70 18.64
N VAL A 454 54.31 -1.06 17.83
CA VAL A 454 54.12 -1.54 16.45
C VAL A 454 53.61 -2.98 16.48
N VAL A 455 52.46 -3.22 15.86
CA VAL A 455 51.81 -4.54 15.77
C VAL A 455 52.52 -5.41 14.73
N GLU A 456 52.86 -6.65 15.08
CA GLU A 456 53.47 -7.63 14.16
C GLU A 456 52.41 -8.58 13.57
N ARG A 457 52.77 -9.35 12.53
CA ARG A 457 51.82 -10.23 11.81
C ARG A 457 51.41 -11.40 12.71
N GLY A 458 50.19 -11.33 13.25
CA GLY A 458 49.60 -12.38 14.10
C GLY A 458 49.20 -11.90 15.49
N ASP A 459 49.58 -10.68 15.87
CA ASP A 459 49.28 -10.12 17.19
C ASP A 459 47.78 -9.86 17.39
N THR A 460 47.28 -10.16 18.59
CA THR A 460 45.92 -9.83 19.01
C THR A 460 45.91 -8.73 20.06
N LEU A 461 44.77 -8.03 20.22
CA LEU A 461 44.58 -7.04 21.28
C LEU A 461 44.84 -7.60 22.69
N LYS A 462 44.62 -8.90 22.88
CA LYS A 462 44.89 -9.59 24.14
C LYS A 462 46.39 -9.65 24.43
N ASP A 463 47.22 -9.85 23.40
CA ASP A 463 48.67 -9.94 23.52
C ASP A 463 49.28 -8.57 23.82
N VAL A 464 48.83 -7.52 23.13
CA VAL A 464 49.24 -6.14 23.37
C VAL A 464 48.79 -5.66 24.77
N ALA A 465 47.56 -6.01 25.19
CA ALA A 465 47.05 -5.72 26.53
C ALA A 465 47.89 -6.38 27.63
N LYS A 466 48.29 -7.64 27.41
CA LYS A 466 49.14 -8.38 28.34
C LYS A 466 50.55 -7.78 28.41
N PHE A 467 51.14 -7.43 27.27
CA PHE A 467 52.48 -6.83 27.19
C PHE A 467 52.59 -5.53 28.00
N ALA A 468 51.58 -4.66 27.90
CA ALA A 468 51.56 -3.36 28.58
C ALA A 468 50.93 -3.37 29.98
N GLY A 469 50.37 -4.51 30.42
CA GLY A 469 49.72 -4.64 31.72
C GLY A 469 48.42 -3.84 31.86
N VAL A 470 47.67 -3.66 30.77
CA VAL A 470 46.42 -2.87 30.74
C VAL A 470 45.26 -3.65 30.16
N SER A 471 44.03 -3.16 30.33
CA SER A 471 42.86 -3.87 29.82
C SER A 471 42.65 -3.62 28.31
N ILE A 472 42.12 -4.63 27.60
CA ILE A 472 41.76 -4.51 26.18
C ILE A 472 40.82 -3.32 25.92
N ARG A 473 39.91 -3.04 26.86
CA ARG A 473 38.96 -1.91 26.76
C ARG A 473 39.66 -0.55 26.80
N GLU A 474 40.71 -0.41 27.60
CA GLU A 474 41.51 0.83 27.64
C GLU A 474 42.24 1.03 26.31
N ILE A 475 42.82 -0.01 25.72
CA ILE A 475 43.49 0.07 24.40
C ILE A 475 42.50 0.45 23.29
N ILE A 476 41.31 -0.15 23.28
CA ILE A 476 40.26 0.15 22.30
C ILE A 476 39.81 1.62 22.41
N ALA A 477 39.63 2.10 23.64
CA ALA A 477 39.19 3.47 23.91
C ALA A 477 40.23 4.50 23.47
N ILE A 478 41.52 4.24 23.71
CA ILE A 478 42.63 5.16 23.39
C ILE A 478 42.92 5.21 21.89
N ASN A 479 42.77 4.09 21.18
CA ASN A 479 43.09 3.99 19.74
C ASN A 479 41.85 4.03 18.83
N HIS A 480 40.67 4.29 19.41
CA HIS A 480 39.38 4.35 18.71
C HIS A 480 39.12 3.15 17.78
N LEU A 481 39.47 1.94 18.24
CA LEU A 481 39.32 0.74 17.41
C LEU A 481 37.83 0.39 17.24
N ARG A 482 37.42 0.10 16.00
CA ARG A 482 36.03 -0.31 15.67
C ARG A 482 35.91 -1.83 15.58
N TRP A 483 34.74 -2.36 15.92
CA TRP A 483 34.43 -3.79 15.78
C TRP A 483 34.65 -4.22 14.32
N PRO A 484 35.33 -5.35 14.02
CA PRO A 484 35.68 -6.48 14.90
C PRO A 484 37.02 -6.35 15.66
N TYR A 485 37.56 -5.13 15.80
CA TYR A 485 38.77 -4.81 16.60
C TYR A 485 40.05 -5.54 16.15
N ARG A 486 40.20 -5.78 14.85
CA ARG A 486 41.39 -6.43 14.26
C ARG A 486 42.60 -5.49 14.26
N LEU A 487 43.75 -6.01 14.68
CA LEU A 487 45.05 -5.35 14.53
C LEU A 487 45.66 -5.70 13.17
N ARG A 488 46.26 -4.72 12.49
CA ARG A 488 46.97 -4.90 11.21
C ARG A 488 48.48 -4.83 11.46
N ALA A 489 49.24 -5.73 10.85
CA ALA A 489 50.70 -5.71 10.94
C ALA A 489 51.26 -4.37 10.43
N GLY A 490 52.27 -3.84 11.12
CA GLY A 490 52.90 -2.55 10.84
C GLY A 490 52.15 -1.33 11.40
N ARG A 491 50.98 -1.49 12.03
CA ARG A 491 50.24 -0.38 12.64
C ARG A 491 50.73 -0.11 14.06
N GLU A 492 50.94 1.16 14.39
CA GLU A 492 51.20 1.60 15.76
C GLU A 492 49.90 1.67 16.58
N VAL A 493 49.95 1.09 17.78
CA VAL A 493 48.87 1.13 18.77
C VAL A 493 49.42 1.82 20.01
N MET A 494 48.77 2.89 20.44
CA MET A 494 49.15 3.68 21.61
C MET A 494 48.71 2.95 22.88
N VAL A 495 49.66 2.64 23.77
CA VAL A 495 49.37 1.87 24.97
C VAL A 495 49.89 2.57 26.21
N PRO A 496 49.06 2.75 27.27
CA PRO A 496 49.54 3.26 28.55
C PRO A 496 50.30 2.13 29.25
N ILE A 497 51.59 2.31 29.52
CA ILE A 497 52.41 1.24 30.11
C ILE A 497 52.34 1.31 31.63
N LYS A 498 51.66 0.34 32.27
CA LYS A 498 51.68 0.19 33.74
C LYS A 498 52.92 -0.57 34.22
N GLN A 499 53.31 -1.63 33.51
CA GLN A 499 54.54 -2.43 33.76
C GLN A 499 54.97 -3.12 32.46
N ARG A 500 56.26 -3.05 32.08
CA ARG A 500 56.79 -3.80 30.92
C ARG A 500 57.10 -5.23 31.35
N THR A 501 56.47 -6.22 30.71
CA THR A 501 56.88 -7.63 30.84
C THR A 501 57.78 -8.01 29.67
N THR A 502 58.86 -8.76 29.92
CA THR A 502 60.04 -8.92 29.04
C THR A 502 59.87 -9.81 27.81
N THR A 503 58.65 -10.00 27.28
CA THR A 503 58.44 -10.80 26.06
C THR A 503 57.62 -10.05 25.03
N LYS A 504 58.30 -9.54 24.00
CA LYS A 504 57.68 -9.13 22.73
C LYS A 504 57.09 -10.39 22.02
N PRO A 505 56.04 -10.27 21.19
CA PRO A 505 55.48 -11.40 20.45
C PRO A 505 56.51 -12.04 19.50
N LYS A 506 56.37 -13.36 19.27
CA LYS A 506 57.34 -14.25 18.62
C LYS A 506 57.87 -13.75 17.25
N GLN A 507 59.19 -13.62 17.15
CA GLN A 507 59.91 -13.83 15.88
C GLN A 507 59.72 -15.29 15.44
N ALA A 508 59.17 -15.49 14.24
CA ALA A 508 59.29 -16.75 13.53
C ALA A 508 60.66 -16.79 12.81
N THR A 509 61.65 -17.47 13.38
CA THR A 509 62.91 -17.76 12.68
C THR A 509 62.77 -18.99 11.80
N LYS A 510 63.09 -18.81 10.51
CA LYS A 510 63.28 -19.83 9.48
C LYS A 510 64.78 -20.18 9.39
N LYS A 511 65.09 -21.44 8.99
CA LYS A 511 66.40 -22.10 8.68
C LYS A 511 67.16 -22.63 9.91
N SER A 512 67.85 -23.79 9.89
CA SER A 512 68.57 -24.48 8.81
C SER A 512 68.76 -25.99 9.06
N ILE A 513 68.98 -26.71 7.97
CA ILE A 513 69.34 -28.13 7.77
C ILE A 513 70.77 -28.48 8.27
N LYS A 514 70.97 -29.70 8.79
CA LYS A 514 72.07 -30.70 8.56
C LYS A 514 71.93 -31.84 9.60
N SER A 515 71.58 -33.08 9.26
CA SER A 515 72.25 -34.18 8.51
C SER A 515 73.00 -35.19 9.40
N SER A 516 72.40 -36.36 9.59
CA SER A 516 73.04 -37.70 9.61
C SER A 516 71.92 -38.70 9.25
N ALA A 517 71.87 -39.23 8.01
CA ALA A 517 72.49 -40.48 7.54
C ALA A 517 72.36 -41.63 8.56
N SER A 518 71.89 -42.85 8.28
CA SER A 518 71.57 -43.57 7.04
C SER A 518 70.90 -44.89 7.47
N ARG A 519 69.78 -45.31 6.86
CA ARG A 519 69.60 -46.69 6.34
C ARG A 519 68.31 -46.83 5.51
N SER A 520 68.47 -47.64 4.48
CA SER A 520 67.78 -47.72 3.19
C SER A 520 66.38 -48.40 3.20
N PRO A 521 65.64 -48.38 2.07
CA PRO A 521 64.20 -48.60 2.00
C PRO A 521 63.80 -50.03 1.59
N LYS A 522 62.62 -50.49 2.04
CA LYS A 522 61.92 -51.64 1.44
C LYS A 522 60.40 -51.41 1.34
N THR A 523 59.99 -51.09 0.12
CA THR A 523 58.94 -51.76 -0.69
C THR A 523 57.63 -52.26 -0.06
N LYS A 524 56.54 -51.80 -0.71
CA LYS A 524 55.38 -52.55 -1.27
C LYS A 524 54.25 -53.08 -0.37
N ASN A 525 53.08 -52.96 -1.01
CA ASN A 525 51.82 -53.71 -0.91
C ASN A 525 50.79 -53.25 0.12
N LYS A 526 49.58 -52.81 -0.27
CA LYS A 526 48.51 -53.43 -1.09
C LYS A 526 47.69 -54.45 -0.28
N ARG A 527 46.48 -54.01 0.07
CA ARG A 527 45.21 -54.75 0.31
C ARG A 527 45.03 -55.68 1.53
N ARG A 528 43.80 -55.54 2.07
CA ARG A 528 42.88 -56.51 2.72
C ARG A 528 43.16 -56.90 4.19
N LYS A 529 42.20 -56.61 5.06
CA LYS A 529 40.99 -57.45 5.22
C LYS A 529 39.76 -56.56 5.30
#